data_AF-A0A178XVD3-F1
#
_entry.id   AF-A0A178XVD3-F1
#
_cell.length_a   1.000
_cell.length_b   1.000
_cell.length_c   1.000
_cell.angle_alpha   90.00
_cell.angle_beta   90.00
_cell.angle_gamma   90.00
#
_symmetry.space_group_name_H-M   'P 1'
#
loop_
_entity.id
_entity.type
_entity.pdbx_description
1 polymer ?
#
loop_
_entity_poly.entity_id
_entity_poly.type
_entity_poly.pdbx_seq_one_letter_code
_entity_poly.pdbx_strand_id
1 'polypeptide(L)'
;MPPTAPGDDIKLSAFIFHEQAVHVTVGDKLGALDAIELGGEILVVLTWLGNPDEGLRRPEYILPLSAVRHQDLSADSAAPCKWAISPSLPRSLFDGTASRQFRRQFSIRNGPPLTLPLKAVRH
;
A
#
# COMPACT_ATOMS: atom_id res chain seq x y z
N MET A 1 30.05 21.40 30.09
CA MET A 1 28.82 21.54 29.28
C MET A 1 29.22 22.26 28.00
N PRO A 2 28.87 21.83 26.77
CA PRO A 2 27.65 21.13 26.29
C PRO A 2 28.00 19.97 25.29
N PRO A 3 27.15 19.45 24.36
CA PRO A 3 25.70 19.60 24.16
C PRO A 3 24.90 18.27 24.19
N THR A 4 23.63 18.46 24.57
CA THR A 4 22.38 17.84 24.13
C THR A 4 22.41 16.46 23.47
N ALA A 5 21.65 15.55 24.09
CA ALA A 5 21.23 14.26 23.56
C ALA A 5 20.84 14.35 22.08
N PRO A 6 21.19 13.34 21.26
CA PRO A 6 20.57 13.22 19.95
C PRO A 6 19.08 13.06 20.20
N GLY A 7 18.30 14.00 19.65
CA GLY A 7 16.89 13.75 19.42
C GLY A 7 16.80 12.41 18.70
N ASP A 8 16.08 11.48 19.31
CA ASP A 8 15.58 10.30 18.65
C ASP A 8 14.50 10.82 17.67
N ASP A 9 14.96 11.54 16.64
CA ASP A 9 14.26 11.70 15.38
C ASP A 9 14.10 10.26 14.92
N ILE A 10 12.93 9.71 15.24
CA ILE A 10 12.41 8.49 14.67
C ILE A 10 12.65 8.66 13.18
N LYS A 11 13.74 8.05 12.70
CA LYS A 11 14.02 7.93 11.28
C LYS A 11 12.74 7.30 10.74
N LEU A 12 11.89 8.11 10.13
CA LEU A 12 10.84 7.68 9.23
C LEU A 12 11.58 6.80 8.24
N SER A 13 11.60 5.50 8.52
CA SER A 13 12.28 4.49 7.71
C SER A 13 11.94 4.82 6.28
N ALA A 14 12.94 5.18 5.48
CA ALA A 14 12.74 5.71 4.13
C ALA A 14 11.83 4.73 3.38
N PHE A 15 10.57 5.11 3.23
CA PHE A 15 9.58 4.31 2.55
C PHE A 15 9.45 4.88 1.15
N ILE A 16 9.34 4.00 0.16
CA ILE A 16 9.15 4.42 -1.22
C ILE A 16 7.68 4.21 -1.54
N PHE A 17 7.00 5.30 -1.87
CA PHE A 17 5.63 5.25 -2.35
C PHE A 17 5.62 5.05 -3.86
N HIS A 18 5.00 3.96 -4.31
CA HIS A 18 4.81 3.63 -5.71
C HIS A 18 3.32 3.77 -6.05
N GLU A 19 2.94 4.90 -6.63
CA GLU A 19 1.55 5.18 -7.01
C GLU A 19 1.11 4.32 -8.21
N GLN A 20 -0.07 3.69 -8.12
CA GLN A 20 -0.64 2.86 -9.20
C GLN A 20 0.33 1.81 -9.77
N ALA A 21 1.30 1.37 -8.98
CA ALA A 21 2.37 0.51 -9.44
C ALA A 21 2.02 -0.98 -9.45
N VAL A 22 0.86 -1.35 -8.89
CA VAL A 22 0.41 -2.74 -8.80
C VAL A 22 -0.87 -2.92 -9.60
N HIS A 23 -0.81 -3.68 -10.69
CA HIS A 23 -2.01 -4.16 -11.37
C HIS A 23 -2.69 -5.27 -10.58
N VAL A 24 -4.01 -5.21 -10.49
CA VAL A 24 -4.82 -6.21 -9.81
C VAL A 24 -6.12 -6.39 -10.57
N THR A 25 -6.64 -7.61 -10.57
CA THR A 25 -8.01 -7.86 -11.02
C THR A 25 -8.90 -7.95 -9.79
N VAL A 26 -9.92 -7.11 -9.68
CA VAL A 26 -10.89 -7.11 -8.58
C VAL A 26 -12.25 -7.55 -9.10
N GLY A 27 -12.65 -8.79 -8.81
CA GLY A 27 -13.76 -9.44 -9.50
C GLY A 27 -13.48 -9.53 -11.00
N ASP A 28 -14.25 -8.81 -11.82
CA ASP A 28 -14.08 -8.76 -13.29
C ASP A 28 -13.42 -7.46 -13.78
N LYS A 29 -12.95 -6.59 -12.87
CA LYS A 29 -12.37 -5.29 -13.22
C LYS A 29 -10.86 -5.29 -12.99
N LEU A 30 -10.10 -4.94 -14.03
CA LEU A 30 -8.69 -4.59 -13.85
C LEU A 30 -8.59 -3.20 -13.21
N GLY A 31 -7.75 -3.09 -12.19
CA GLY A 31 -7.43 -1.86 -11.49
C GLY A 31 -5.94 -1.75 -11.20
N ALA A 32 -5.54 -0.54 -10.81
CA ALA A 32 -4.21 -0.26 -10.31
C ALA A 32 -4.29 0.14 -8.83
N LEU A 33 -3.38 -0.41 -8.03
CA LEU A 33 -3.24 -0.11 -6.61
C LEU A 33 -1.89 0.54 -6.35
N ASP A 34 -1.86 1.31 -5.27
CA ASP A 34 -0.64 1.89 -4.75
C ASP A 34 0.15 0.83 -3.97
N ALA A 35 1.47 0.96 -3.94
CA ALA A 35 2.33 0.14 -3.11
C ALA A 35 3.29 1.01 -2.30
N ILE A 36 3.62 0.55 -1.09
CA ILE A 36 4.59 1.16 -0.20
C ILE A 36 5.70 0.14 0.00
N GLU A 37 6.90 0.49 -0.40
CA GLU A 37 8.09 -0.27 -0.09
C GLU A 37 8.65 0.20 1.24
N LEU A 38 8.70 -0.69 2.22
CA LEU A 38 9.16 -0.39 3.58
C LEU A 38 10.14 -1.47 4.03
N GLY A 39 11.40 -1.10 4.23
CA GLY A 39 12.43 -2.05 4.67
C GLY A 39 12.67 -3.22 3.71
N GLY A 40 12.47 -2.99 2.40
CA GLY A 40 12.57 -4.02 1.35
C GLY A 40 11.32 -4.89 1.18
N GLU A 41 10.29 -4.70 2.01
CA GLU A 41 8.99 -5.36 1.85
C GLU A 41 8.05 -4.46 1.03
N ILE A 42 7.36 -5.03 0.05
CA ILE A 42 6.38 -4.32 -0.77
C ILE A 42 4.99 -4.56 -0.18
N LEU A 43 4.37 -3.48 0.26
CA LEU A 43 3.05 -3.46 0.90
C LEU A 43 2.06 -2.80 -0.06
N VAL A 44 1.22 -3.60 -0.71
CA VAL A 44 0.17 -3.09 -1.59
C VAL A 44 -0.95 -2.51 -0.76
N VAL A 45 -1.35 -1.27 -1.02
CA VAL A 45 -2.42 -0.60 -0.29
C VAL A 45 -3.76 -0.95 -0.93
N LEU A 46 -4.62 -1.63 -0.16
CA LEU A 46 -5.96 -1.99 -0.61
C LEU A 46 -6.95 -0.85 -0.37
N THR A 47 -6.84 -0.19 0.78
CA THR A 47 -7.76 0.85 1.21
C THR A 47 -6.99 1.99 1.86
N TRP A 48 -7.34 3.22 1.49
CA TRP A 48 -6.85 4.44 2.12
C TRP A 48 -7.89 4.97 3.10
N LEU A 49 -7.46 5.25 4.32
CA LEU A 49 -8.21 6.07 5.25
C LEU A 49 -7.76 7.53 5.10
N GLY A 50 -8.58 8.35 4.46
CA GLY A 50 -8.37 9.78 4.38
C GLY A 50 -8.72 10.48 5.70
N ASN A 51 -7.87 11.40 6.13
CA ASN A 51 -8.16 12.40 7.14
C ASN A 51 -8.21 13.78 6.46
N PRO A 52 -9.40 14.23 6.02
CA PRO A 52 -9.53 15.48 5.28
C PRO A 52 -9.15 16.71 6.11
N ASP A 53 -9.37 16.68 7.43
CA ASP A 53 -9.04 17.78 8.34
C ASP A 53 -7.54 18.09 8.39
N GLU A 54 -6.70 17.05 8.26
CA GLU A 54 -5.23 17.19 8.25
C GLU A 54 -4.65 17.21 6.82
N GLY A 55 -5.47 16.97 5.79
CA GLY A 55 -4.98 16.79 4.42
C GLY A 55 -4.04 15.59 4.28
N LEU A 56 -4.22 14.56 5.12
CA LEU A 56 -3.38 13.36 5.17
C LEU A 56 -4.23 12.12 4.90
N ARG A 57 -3.65 11.09 4.29
CA ARG A 57 -4.23 9.75 4.15
C ARG A 57 -3.29 8.73 4.74
N ARG A 58 -3.84 7.71 5.39
CA ARG A 58 -3.07 6.56 5.89
C ARG A 58 -3.58 5.29 5.23
N PRO A 59 -2.72 4.30 4.95
CA PRO A 59 -3.19 3.00 4.49
C PRO A 59 -3.98 2.33 5.63
N GLU A 60 -5.21 1.91 5.38
CA GLU A 60 -6.02 1.20 6.36
C GLU A 60 -5.72 -0.31 6.32
N TYR A 61 -5.78 -0.87 5.12
CA TYR A 61 -5.48 -2.27 4.85
C TYR A 61 -4.40 -2.37 3.79
N ILE A 62 -3.44 -3.25 4.07
CA ILE A 62 -2.35 -3.56 3.18
C ILE A 62 -2.26 -5.06 2.93
N LEU A 63 -1.76 -5.41 1.76
CA LEU A 63 -1.45 -6.75 1.35
C LEU A 63 0.06 -6.82 1.06
N PRO A 64 0.83 -7.56 1.87
CA PRO A 64 2.21 -7.85 1.52
C PRO A 64 2.25 -8.56 0.17
N LEU A 65 2.98 -8.01 -0.80
CA LEU A 65 3.09 -8.58 -2.13
C LEU A 65 3.67 -10.00 -2.08
N SER A 66 4.58 -10.26 -1.15
CA SER A 66 5.14 -11.57 -0.84
C SER A 66 4.12 -12.63 -0.43
N ALA A 67 2.97 -12.22 0.11
CA ALA A 67 1.93 -13.12 0.58
C ALA A 67 0.93 -13.53 -0.52
N VAL A 68 1.02 -12.94 -1.71
CA VAL A 68 0.17 -13.24 -2.86
C VAL A 68 1.02 -13.63 -4.06
N ARG A 69 0.48 -14.51 -4.92
CA ARG A 69 1.11 -14.76 -6.21
C ARG A 69 1.04 -13.49 -7.06
N HIS A 70 2.21 -12.98 -7.41
CA HIS A 70 2.35 -11.81 -8.25
C HIS A 70 3.41 -12.07 -9.31
N GLN A 71 3.33 -11.30 -10.38
CA GLN A 71 4.35 -11.19 -11.39
C GLN A 71 5.13 -9.91 -11.14
N ASP A 72 6.45 -10.03 -11.06
CA ASP A 72 7.33 -8.88 -11.04
C ASP A 72 7.54 -8.39 -12.48
N LEU A 73 7.06 -7.19 -12.75
CA LEU A 73 7.17 -6.49 -14.03
C LEU A 73 8.18 -5.33 -13.94
N SER A 74 8.85 -5.16 -12.79
CA SER A 74 9.77 -4.03 -12.56
C SER A 74 11.00 -4.08 -13.48
N ALA A 75 11.35 -5.27 -13.98
CA ALA A 75 12.40 -5.46 -14.98
C ALA A 75 12.01 -4.93 -16.37
N ASP A 76 10.72 -4.79 -16.66
CA ASP A 76 10.23 -4.30 -17.94
C ASP A 76 9.95 -2.79 -17.85
N SER A 77 10.87 -2.00 -18.39
CA SER A 77 10.73 -0.53 -18.42
C SER A 77 9.56 -0.04 -19.29
N ALA A 78 8.99 -0.90 -20.14
CA ALA A 78 7.81 -0.59 -20.94
C ALA A 78 6.49 -0.98 -20.24
N ALA A 79 6.55 -1.69 -19.11
CA ALA A 79 5.35 -2.07 -18.39
C ALA A 79 4.71 -0.85 -17.69
N PRO A 80 3.39 -0.67 -17.79
CA PRO A 80 2.69 0.44 -17.14
C PRO A 80 2.67 0.33 -15.61
N CYS A 81 2.99 -0.85 -15.06
CA CYS A 81 3.04 -1.14 -13.64
C CYS A 81 4.27 -1.97 -13.30
N LYS A 82 4.75 -1.85 -12.05
CA LYS A 82 5.91 -2.60 -11.54
C LYS A 82 5.55 -4.02 -11.11
N TRP A 83 4.33 -4.24 -10.65
CA TRP A 83 3.87 -5.56 -10.20
C TRP A 83 2.47 -5.86 -10.71
N ALA A 84 2.16 -7.13 -10.91
CA ALA A 84 0.81 -7.58 -11.26
C ALA A 84 0.38 -8.75 -10.37
N ILE A 85 -0.71 -8.59 -9.61
CA ILE A 85 -1.31 -9.63 -8.80
C ILE A 85 -2.07 -10.57 -9.73
N SER A 86 -1.62 -11.82 -9.83
CA SER A 86 -2.20 -12.83 -10.71
C SER A 86 -3.60 -13.30 -10.30
N PRO A 87 -3.88 -13.61 -9.01
CA PRO A 87 -5.22 -14.00 -8.61
C PRO A 87 -6.16 -12.79 -8.59
N SER A 88 -7.38 -12.99 -9.06
CA SER A 88 -8.44 -12.00 -8.89
C SER A 88 -8.73 -11.82 -7.40
N LEU A 89 -8.53 -10.61 -6.89
CA LEU A 89 -8.89 -10.28 -5.52
C LEU A 89 -10.40 -10.05 -5.40
N PRO A 90 -11.06 -10.63 -4.40
CA PRO A 90 -12.47 -10.37 -4.16
C PRO A 90 -12.71 -8.92 -3.75
N ARG A 91 -13.75 -8.30 -4.32
CA ARG A 91 -14.12 -6.89 -4.08
C ARG A 91 -14.43 -6.59 -2.61
N SER A 92 -14.86 -7.59 -1.85
CA SER A 92 -15.10 -7.49 -0.41
C SER A 92 -13.86 -7.10 0.40
N LEU A 93 -12.65 -7.33 -0.12
CA LEU A 93 -11.39 -6.91 0.51
C LEU A 93 -11.19 -5.39 0.45
N PHE A 94 -11.79 -4.73 -0.52
CA PHE A 94 -11.65 -3.29 -0.78
C PHE A 94 -12.79 -2.49 -0.16
N ASP A 95 -14.00 -3.05 -0.19
CA ASP A 95 -15.23 -2.41 0.28
C ASP A 95 -15.45 -2.56 1.80
N GLY A 96 -14.52 -3.21 2.49
CA GLY A 96 -14.60 -3.42 3.95
C GLY A 96 -15.58 -4.52 4.39
N THR A 97 -16.37 -5.10 3.48
CA THR A 97 -17.35 -6.16 3.77
C THR A 97 -16.72 -7.52 4.09
N ALA A 98 -15.44 -7.74 3.75
CA ALA A 98 -14.73 -8.96 4.08
C ALA A 98 -14.55 -9.14 5.59
N SER A 99 -14.96 -10.29 6.12
CA SER A 99 -14.73 -10.66 7.52
C SER A 99 -13.24 -10.81 7.84
N ARG A 100 -12.87 -10.61 9.11
CA ARG A 100 -11.47 -10.71 9.57
C ARG A 100 -10.79 -12.04 9.22
N GLN A 101 -11.53 -13.15 9.27
CA GLN A 101 -11.02 -14.47 8.90
C GLN A 101 -10.68 -14.55 7.40
N PHE A 102 -11.52 -13.98 6.54
CA PHE A 102 -11.31 -13.95 5.10
C PHE A 102 -10.11 -13.09 4.73
N ARG A 103 -9.97 -11.92 5.36
CA ARG A 103 -8.79 -11.05 5.19
C ARG A 103 -7.48 -11.76 5.57
N ARG A 104 -7.51 -12.57 6.63
CA ARG A 104 -6.35 -13.38 7.05
C ARG A 104 -5.95 -14.46 6.03
N GLN A 105 -6.88 -15.00 5.23
CA GLN A 105 -6.53 -15.97 4.19
C GLN A 105 -5.66 -15.34 3.10
N PHE A 106 -5.87 -14.05 2.83
CA PHE A 106 -5.04 -13.25 1.92
C PHE A 106 -3.87 -12.57 2.64
N SER A 107 -3.59 -12.91 3.90
CA SER A 107 -2.56 -12.25 4.71
C SER A 107 -2.67 -10.72 4.75
N ILE A 108 -3.90 -10.20 4.68
CA ILE A 108 -4.14 -8.76 4.77
C ILE A 108 -3.84 -8.30 6.19
N ARG A 109 -3.07 -7.23 6.28
CA ARG A 109 -2.64 -6.60 7.52
C ARG A 109 -3.23 -5.20 7.59
N ASN A 110 -3.28 -4.66 8.81
CA ASN A 110 -3.52 -3.24 8.97
C ASN A 110 -2.34 -2.48 8.37
N GLY A 111 -2.62 -1.35 7.74
CA GLY A 111 -1.60 -0.49 7.18
C GLY A 111 -0.59 -0.05 8.24
N PRO A 112 0.68 0.14 7.83
CA PRO A 112 1.67 0.71 8.73
C PRO A 112 1.21 2.08 9.21
N PRO A 113 1.68 2.55 10.38
CA PRO A 113 1.39 3.88 10.90
C PRO A 113 2.14 4.96 10.10
N LEU A 114 1.90 5.01 8.79
CA LEU A 114 2.46 5.94 7.84
C LEU A 114 1.34 6.87 7.38
N THR A 115 1.62 8.16 7.37
CA THR A 115 0.75 9.18 6.81
C THR A 115 1.38 9.68 5.52
N LEU A 116 0.58 9.68 4.47
CA LEU A 116 0.91 10.24 3.17
C LEU A 116 0.06 11.50 2.97
N PRO A 117 0.56 12.52 2.26
CA PRO A 117 -0.29 13.64 1.88
C PRO A 117 -1.49 13.13 1.08
N LEU A 118 -2.68 13.59 1.45
CA LEU A 118 -3.91 13.37 0.71
C LEU A 118 -3.72 14.17 -0.57
N LYS A 119 -3.30 13.48 -1.64
CA LYS A 119 -2.89 14.10 -2.90
C LYS A 119 -3.99 15.09 -3.28
N ALA A 120 -3.67 16.39 -3.24
CA ALA A 120 -4.60 17.43 -3.65
C ALA A 120 -5.03 17.06 -5.06
N VAL A 121 -6.32 16.80 -5.25
CA VAL A 121 -6.92 16.77 -6.57
C VAL A 121 -6.57 18.13 -7.16
N ARG A 122 -5.53 18.19 -8.00
CA ARG A 122 -5.25 19.38 -8.81
C ARG A 122 -6.43 19.47 -9.76
N HIS A 123 -7.35 20.32 -9.37
CA HIS A 123 -8.59 20.61 -10.06
C HIS A 123 -8.34 21.50 -11.28
#